data_AF-X1SUM2-F1
#
_entry.id   AF-X1SUM2-F1
#
_cell.length_a   1.000
_cell.length_b   1.000
_cell.length_c   1.000
_cell.angle_alpha   90.00
_cell.angle_beta   90.00
_cell.angle_gamma   90.00
#
_symmetry.space_group_name_H-M   'P 1'
#
loop_
_entity.id
_entity.type
_entity.pdbx_description
1 polymer ?
#
loop_
_entity_poly.entity_id
_entity_poly.type
_entity_poly.pdbx_seq_one_letter_code
_entity_poly.pdbx_strand_id
1 'polypeptide(L)'
;EYKMDDAEVAIMAMGSTGGTAKVAVERMRKKGKKVGLVRCRVYRPFPEKAMLKALTKVKVLGIMDRSDTLSTLGGHLYNDARSILYESDTRPLIKNYIYGLGGRDISIEEIETIYEELFDIQKSGKVDKNIVYFGVRGE
;
A
#
# COMPACT_ATOMS: atom_id res chain seq x y z
N GLU A 1 -2.30 8.53 9.17
CA GLU A 1 -3.52 8.14 8.43
C GLU A 1 -4.06 9.31 7.64
N TYR A 2 -4.73 9.05 6.52
CA TYR A 2 -5.40 10.05 5.70
C TYR A 2 -6.62 9.42 5.02
N LYS A 3 -7.83 9.96 5.28
CA LYS A 3 -9.11 9.42 4.77
C LYS A 3 -9.28 7.91 5.04
N MET A 4 -9.02 7.48 6.27
CA MET A 4 -9.06 6.06 6.67
C MET A 4 -10.35 5.63 7.37
N ASP A 5 -11.19 6.56 7.85
CA ASP A 5 -12.33 6.23 8.71
C ASP A 5 -13.43 5.43 8.00
N ASP A 6 -13.60 5.66 6.69
CA ASP A 6 -14.56 4.98 5.82
C ASP A 6 -13.88 4.29 4.62
N ALA A 7 -12.55 4.13 4.67
CA ALA A 7 -11.80 3.55 3.56
C ALA A 7 -12.16 2.06 3.36
N GLU A 8 -12.41 1.69 2.12
CA GLU A 8 -12.63 0.30 1.71
C GLU A 8 -11.30 -0.39 1.38
N VAL A 9 -10.39 0.36 0.76
CA VAL A 9 -9.02 -0.03 0.43
C VAL A 9 -8.05 1.08 0.79
N ALA A 10 -6.80 0.75 1.09
CA ALA A 10 -5.78 1.75 1.35
C ALA A 10 -4.42 1.37 0.77
N ILE A 11 -3.55 2.36 0.61
CA ILE A 11 -2.12 2.09 0.44
C ILE A 11 -1.31 2.53 1.67
N MET A 12 -0.23 1.81 1.93
CA MET A 12 0.82 2.21 2.86
C MET A 12 2.05 2.66 2.08
N ALA A 13 2.58 3.84 2.38
CA ALA A 13 3.75 4.39 1.70
C ALA A 13 4.65 5.19 2.64
N MET A 14 5.91 5.38 2.25
CA MET A 14 6.90 6.18 2.95
C MET A 14 7.48 7.28 2.05
N GLY A 15 8.13 8.29 2.65
CA GLY A 15 8.90 9.29 1.90
C GLY A 15 8.04 10.21 1.02
N SER A 16 8.56 10.56 -0.15
CA SER A 16 7.94 11.47 -1.13
C SER A 16 6.67 10.89 -1.75
N THR A 17 6.59 9.57 -1.95
CA THR A 17 5.40 8.90 -2.49
C THR A 17 4.19 9.12 -1.62
N GLY A 18 4.35 9.23 -0.29
CA GLY A 18 3.25 9.58 0.60
C GLY A 18 2.63 10.95 0.31
N GLY A 19 3.38 11.87 -0.32
CA GLY A 19 2.86 13.13 -0.85
C GLY A 19 2.03 12.93 -2.12
N THR A 20 2.59 12.26 -3.13
CA THR A 20 1.90 11.95 -4.40
C THR A 20 0.62 11.13 -4.16
N ALA A 21 0.70 10.13 -3.29
CA ALA A 21 -0.43 9.30 -2.88
C ALA A 21 -1.55 10.09 -2.22
N LYS A 22 -1.24 11.14 -1.44
CA LYS A 22 -2.27 12.00 -0.86
C LYS A 22 -3.07 12.70 -1.95
N VAL A 23 -2.40 13.16 -3.01
CA VAL A 23 -3.07 13.80 -4.16
C VAL A 23 -3.94 12.80 -4.92
N ALA A 24 -3.46 11.57 -5.13
CA ALA A 24 -4.24 10.49 -5.72
C ALA A 24 -5.51 10.17 -4.89
N VAL A 25 -5.37 10.07 -3.56
CA VAL A 25 -6.52 9.88 -2.65
C VAL A 25 -7.54 10.99 -2.82
N GLU A 26 -7.12 12.26 -2.87
CA GLU A 26 -8.04 13.37 -3.07
C GLU A 26 -8.80 13.30 -4.40
N ARG A 27 -8.11 12.99 -5.50
CA ARG A 27 -8.73 12.84 -6.82
C ARG A 27 -9.74 11.69 -6.84
N MET A 28 -9.37 10.55 -6.28
CA MET A 28 -10.21 9.36 -6.21
C MET A 28 -11.41 9.55 -5.28
N ARG A 29 -11.22 10.22 -4.15
CA ARG A 29 -12.31 10.57 -3.22
C ARG A 29 -13.32 11.53 -3.85
N LYS A 30 -12.88 12.49 -4.67
CA LYS A 30 -13.78 13.35 -5.47
C LYS A 30 -14.61 12.56 -6.48
N LYS A 31 -14.10 11.42 -6.96
CA LYS A 31 -14.82 10.47 -7.83
C LYS A 31 -15.73 9.51 -7.03
N GLY A 32 -15.88 9.71 -5.71
CA GLY A 32 -16.73 8.88 -4.84
C GLY A 32 -16.08 7.58 -4.36
N LYS A 33 -14.79 7.34 -4.65
CA LYS A 33 -14.10 6.10 -4.28
C LYS A 33 -13.54 6.18 -2.86
N LYS A 34 -13.84 5.17 -2.04
CA LYS A 34 -13.45 5.12 -0.63
C LYS A 34 -12.03 4.62 -0.42
N VAL A 35 -11.05 5.42 -0.85
CA VAL A 35 -9.62 5.09 -0.73
C VAL A 35 -8.96 5.80 0.45
N GLY A 36 -8.06 5.10 1.15
CA GLY A 36 -7.29 5.64 2.28
C GLY A 36 -5.79 5.57 2.09
N LEU A 37 -5.04 6.32 2.90
CA LEU A 37 -3.58 6.32 2.90
C LEU A 37 -3.01 6.22 4.33
N VAL A 38 -2.07 5.31 4.51
CA VAL A 38 -1.22 5.20 5.70
C VAL A 38 0.20 5.62 5.34
N ARG A 39 0.60 6.83 5.73
CA ARG A 39 1.96 7.34 5.51
C ARG A 39 2.87 6.99 6.70
N CYS A 40 3.86 6.12 6.47
CA CYS A 40 4.92 5.83 7.43
C CYS A 40 5.88 7.02 7.53
N ARG A 41 5.93 7.66 8.71
CA ARG A 41 6.83 8.80 8.98
C ARG A 41 8.02 8.42 9.85
N VAL A 42 7.84 7.45 10.75
CA VAL A 42 8.89 6.87 11.58
C VAL A 42 8.96 5.40 11.21
N TYR A 43 10.09 4.97 10.69
CA TYR A 43 10.30 3.59 10.28
C TYR A 43 11.04 2.76 11.34
N ARG A 44 11.97 3.38 12.07
CA ARG A 44 12.73 2.73 13.16
C ARG A 44 12.83 3.67 14.38
N PRO A 45 12.48 3.18 15.60
CA PRO A 45 11.79 1.91 15.85
C PRO A 45 10.42 1.88 15.14
N PHE A 46 10.01 0.69 14.65
CA PHE A 46 8.77 0.57 13.87
C PHE A 46 7.56 0.77 14.80
N PRO A 47 6.61 1.67 14.48
CA PRO A 47 5.52 2.03 15.39
C PRO A 47 4.38 1.00 15.34
N GLU A 48 4.67 -0.23 15.77
CA GLU A 48 3.81 -1.43 15.70
C GLU A 48 2.34 -1.16 16.06
N LYS A 49 2.06 -0.72 17.29
CA LYS A 49 0.68 -0.52 17.78
C LYS A 49 -0.12 0.45 16.92
N ALA A 50 0.52 1.54 16.49
CA ALA A 50 -0.13 2.56 15.67
C ALA A 50 -0.35 2.05 14.24
N MET A 51 0.62 1.33 13.68
CA MET A 51 0.50 0.73 12.35
C MET A 51 -0.58 -0.34 12.35
N LEU A 52 -0.58 -1.25 13.32
CA LEU A 52 -1.56 -2.31 13.43
C LEU A 52 -2.98 -1.72 13.46
N LYS A 53 -3.23 -0.74 14.33
CA LYS A 53 -4.53 -0.04 14.40
C LYS A 53 -4.94 0.63 13.08
N ALA A 54 -3.98 1.15 12.30
CA ALA A 54 -4.28 1.81 11.04
C ALA A 54 -4.51 0.82 9.89
N LEU A 55 -3.71 -0.24 9.82
CA LEU A 55 -3.73 -1.21 8.73
C LEU A 55 -4.93 -2.16 8.81
N THR A 56 -5.48 -2.41 9.99
CA THR A 56 -6.65 -3.29 10.19
C THR A 56 -8.00 -2.62 9.90
N LYS A 57 -8.02 -1.33 9.53
CA LYS A 57 -9.26 -0.59 9.18
C LYS A 57 -9.82 -0.93 7.80
N VAL A 58 -9.04 -1.57 6.93
CA VAL A 58 -9.40 -1.83 5.53
C VAL A 58 -9.42 -3.33 5.23
N LYS A 59 -10.11 -3.71 4.16
CA LYS A 59 -10.16 -5.11 3.69
C LYS A 59 -8.97 -5.47 2.81
N VAL A 60 -8.44 -4.50 2.06
CA VAL A 60 -7.33 -4.68 1.14
C VAL A 60 -6.33 -3.54 1.30
N LEU A 61 -5.05 -3.90 1.34
CA LEU A 61 -3.92 -3.01 1.58
C LEU A 61 -2.85 -3.18 0.49
N GLY A 62 -2.56 -2.11 -0.25
CA GLY A 62 -1.38 -2.03 -1.11
C GLY A 62 -0.19 -1.49 -0.34
N ILE A 63 0.96 -2.16 -0.36
CA ILE A 63 2.18 -1.66 0.30
C ILE A 63 3.18 -1.24 -0.76
N MET A 64 3.54 0.04 -0.71
CA MET A 64 4.39 0.73 -1.67
C MET A 64 5.84 0.75 -1.16
N ASP A 65 6.71 -0.05 -1.78
CA ASP A 65 8.14 -0.05 -1.49
C ASP A 65 8.97 0.51 -2.67
N ARG A 66 9.89 1.45 -2.38
CA ARG A 66 10.90 1.92 -3.35
C ARG A 66 12.18 1.08 -3.32
N SER A 67 12.09 -0.16 -2.84
CA SER A 67 13.22 -1.04 -2.59
C SER A 67 12.76 -2.49 -2.61
N ASP A 68 13.61 -3.37 -3.12
CA ASP A 68 13.48 -4.81 -2.95
C ASP A 68 14.47 -5.28 -1.88
N THR A 69 14.08 -6.27 -1.09
CA THR A 69 14.98 -6.96 -0.15
C THR A 69 15.88 -7.97 -0.83
N LEU A 70 15.63 -8.31 -2.11
CA LEU A 70 16.26 -9.41 -2.85
C LEU A 70 16.10 -10.78 -2.17
N SER A 71 15.15 -10.89 -1.24
CA SER A 71 14.84 -12.13 -0.53
C SER A 71 13.71 -12.93 -1.19
N THR A 72 13.12 -12.41 -2.26
CA THR A 72 11.85 -12.86 -2.88
C THR A 72 10.60 -12.72 -1.99
N LEU A 73 10.76 -12.15 -0.79
CA LEU A 73 9.66 -11.93 0.15
C LEU A 73 9.07 -10.51 0.07
N GLY A 74 9.54 -9.66 -0.85
CA GLY A 74 9.02 -8.32 -1.10
C GLY A 74 9.88 -7.21 -0.47
N GLY A 75 9.33 -6.00 -0.39
CA GLY A 75 10.00 -4.85 0.16
C GLY A 75 10.02 -4.80 1.70
N HIS A 76 10.77 -3.85 2.25
CA HIS A 76 10.98 -3.74 3.68
C HIS A 76 9.70 -3.34 4.44
N LEU A 77 8.93 -2.39 3.90
CA LEU A 77 7.70 -1.93 4.51
C LEU A 77 6.64 -3.03 4.48
N TYR A 78 6.59 -3.79 3.39
CA TYR A 78 5.72 -4.94 3.25
C TYR A 78 6.02 -6.04 4.28
N ASN A 79 7.29 -6.38 4.47
CA ASN A 79 7.69 -7.40 5.44
C ASN A 79 7.36 -7.01 6.89
N ASP A 80 7.64 -5.77 7.28
CA ASP A 80 7.29 -5.29 8.62
C ASP A 80 5.78 -5.27 8.84
N ALA A 81 5.02 -4.78 7.86
CA ALA A 81 3.56 -4.75 7.93
C ALA A 81 2.95 -6.16 8.05
N ARG A 82 3.45 -7.13 7.26
CA ARG A 82 3.02 -8.53 7.37
C ARG A 82 3.38 -9.14 8.73
N SER A 83 4.56 -8.82 9.24
CA SER A 83 5.02 -9.34 10.54
C SER A 83 4.10 -8.88 11.66
N ILE A 84 3.75 -7.59 11.72
CA ILE A 84 2.83 -7.09 12.76
C ILE A 84 1.39 -7.58 12.57
N LEU A 85 0.95 -7.82 11.33
CA LEU A 85 -0.39 -8.33 11.03
C LEU A 85 -0.51 -9.83 11.29
N TYR A 86 0.60 -10.56 11.44
CA TYR A 86 0.58 -12.00 11.73
C TYR A 86 -0.13 -12.30 13.06
N GLU A 87 0.11 -11.48 14.08
CA GLU A 87 -0.51 -11.62 15.41
C GLU A 87 -1.89 -10.95 15.50
N SER A 88 -2.40 -10.37 14.41
CA SER A 88 -3.70 -9.69 14.38
C SER A 88 -4.84 -10.64 14.04
N ASP A 89 -5.97 -10.52 14.73
CA ASP A 89 -7.23 -11.21 14.41
C ASP A 89 -7.80 -10.74 13.06
N THR A 90 -7.58 -9.47 12.72
CA THR A 90 -8.01 -8.89 11.45
C THR A 90 -6.82 -8.74 10.54
N ARG A 91 -6.88 -9.39 9.37
CA ARG A 91 -5.79 -9.37 8.38
C ARG A 91 -6.35 -8.95 7.03
N PRO A 92 -6.04 -7.74 6.53
CA PRO A 92 -6.40 -7.37 5.18
C PRO A 92 -5.71 -8.28 4.17
N LEU A 93 -6.26 -8.40 2.97
CA LEU A 93 -5.52 -8.89 1.81
C LEU A 93 -4.43 -7.88 1.48
N ILE A 94 -3.19 -8.34 1.30
CA ILE A 94 -2.04 -7.46 1.11
C ILE A 94 -1.36 -7.75 -0.22
N LYS A 95 -1.06 -6.71 -0.98
CA LYS A 95 -0.23 -6.77 -2.20
C LYS A 95 0.92 -5.78 -2.10
N ASN A 96 2.12 -6.20 -2.46
CA ASN A 96 3.31 -5.36 -2.48
C ASN A 96 3.58 -4.84 -3.89
N TYR A 97 3.80 -3.54 -3.98
CA TYR A 97 4.20 -2.83 -5.19
C TYR A 97 5.62 -2.33 -5.00
N ILE A 98 6.58 -2.96 -5.66
CA ILE A 98 7.97 -2.52 -5.73
C ILE A 98 8.07 -1.56 -6.93
N TYR A 99 8.38 -0.29 -6.70
CA TYR A 99 8.37 0.73 -7.76
C TYR A 99 9.58 1.66 -7.62
N GLY A 100 9.76 2.51 -8.62
CA GLY A 100 10.80 3.53 -8.59
C GLY A 100 12.23 2.99 -8.58
N LEU A 101 12.42 1.72 -8.94
CA LEU A 101 13.74 1.14 -9.10
C LEU A 101 14.53 1.90 -10.18
N GLY A 102 15.81 2.14 -9.91
CA GLY A 102 16.65 2.97 -10.78
C GLY A 102 16.29 4.46 -10.77
N GLY A 103 15.59 4.94 -9.74
CA GLY A 103 15.20 6.35 -9.63
C GLY A 103 14.01 6.76 -10.50
N ARG A 104 13.27 5.79 -11.05
CA ARG A 104 12.05 6.05 -11.81
C ARG A 104 11.02 6.76 -10.94
N ASP A 105 10.33 7.72 -11.53
CA ASP A 105 9.24 8.39 -10.84
C ASP A 105 7.97 7.53 -10.82
N ILE A 106 7.04 7.89 -9.94
CA ILE A 106 5.67 7.35 -9.94
C ILE A 106 4.68 8.51 -10.02
N SER A 107 3.85 8.47 -11.05
CA SER A 107 2.82 9.47 -11.31
C SER A 107 1.61 9.28 -10.39
N ILE A 108 0.74 10.30 -10.35
CA ILE A 108 -0.52 10.22 -9.61
C ILE A 108 -1.44 9.19 -10.26
N GLU A 109 -1.47 9.16 -11.58
CA GLU A 109 -2.28 8.28 -12.41
C GLU A 109 -1.92 6.81 -12.18
N GLU A 110 -0.63 6.48 -12.07
CA GLU A 110 -0.16 5.13 -11.70
C GLU A 110 -0.62 4.72 -10.29
N ILE A 111 -0.62 5.64 -9.33
CA ILE A 111 -1.16 5.35 -7.99
C ILE A 111 -2.68 5.16 -8.05
N GLU A 112 -3.40 5.91 -8.89
CA GLU A 112 -4.83 5.69 -9.12
C GLU A 112 -5.07 4.28 -9.69
N THR A 113 -4.27 3.82 -10.66
CA THR A 113 -4.33 2.44 -11.20
C THR A 113 -4.13 1.40 -10.10
N ILE A 114 -3.15 1.60 -9.21
CA ILE A 114 -2.94 0.71 -8.06
C ILE A 114 -4.20 0.62 -7.18
N TYR A 115 -4.86 1.76 -6.89
CA TYR A 115 -6.11 1.72 -6.13
C TYR A 115 -7.24 0.95 -6.84
N GLU A 116 -7.38 1.08 -8.16
CA GLU A 116 -8.37 0.30 -8.92
C GLU A 116 -8.12 -1.21 -8.76
N GLU A 117 -6.86 -1.62 -8.85
CA GLU A 117 -6.48 -3.01 -8.66
C GLU A 117 -6.81 -3.51 -7.25
N LEU A 118 -6.60 -2.68 -6.22
CA LEU A 118 -7.01 -3.03 -4.85
C LEU A 118 -8.52 -3.22 -4.73
N PHE A 119 -9.33 -2.43 -5.44
CA PHE A 119 -10.78 -2.65 -5.49
C PHE A 119 -11.14 -3.96 -6.20
N ASP A 120 -10.41 -4.34 -7.24
CA ASP A 120 -10.65 -5.62 -7.92
C ASP A 120 -10.24 -6.83 -7.06
N ILE A 121 -9.15 -6.71 -6.29
CA ILE A 121 -8.80 -7.67 -5.23
C ILE A 121 -9.90 -7.74 -4.18
N GLN A 122 -10.47 -6.59 -3.78
CA GLN A 122 -11.56 -6.54 -2.80
C GLN A 122 -12.80 -7.28 -3.32
N LYS A 123 -13.17 -7.09 -4.59
CA LYS A 123 -14.32 -7.77 -5.21
C LYS A 123 -14.08 -9.26 -5.37
N SER A 124 -12.89 -9.66 -5.80
CA SER A 124 -12.55 -11.07 -6.06
C SER A 124 -12.25 -11.85 -4.78
N GLY A 125 -11.84 -11.16 -3.71
CA GLY A 125 -11.37 -11.75 -2.47
C GLY A 125 -10.03 -12.49 -2.61
N LYS A 126 -9.29 -12.30 -3.71
CA LYS A 126 -8.06 -13.02 -4.01
C LYS A 126 -6.95 -12.07 -4.47
N VAL A 127 -5.74 -12.35 -4.00
CA VAL A 127 -4.50 -11.73 -4.50
C VAL A 127 -3.88 -12.73 -5.47
N ASP A 128 -3.74 -12.34 -6.73
CA ASP A 128 -3.13 -13.12 -7.81
C ASP A 128 -1.63 -13.32 -7.60
N LYS A 129 -0.91 -12.24 -7.33
CA LYS A 129 0.52 -12.20 -7.05
C LYS A 129 0.78 -11.24 -5.90
N ASN A 130 1.42 -11.75 -4.85
CA ASN A 130 1.65 -10.97 -3.64
C ASN A 130 2.66 -9.83 -3.83
N ILE A 131 3.59 -9.97 -4.76
CA ILE A 131 4.68 -9.01 -5.00
C ILE A 131 4.74 -8.73 -6.50
N VAL A 132 4.63 -7.47 -6.88
CA VAL A 132 4.77 -7.00 -8.26
C VAL A 132 5.81 -5.90 -8.33
N TYR A 133 6.70 -5.93 -9.32
CA TYR A 133 7.50 -4.76 -9.68
C TYR A 133 6.73 -3.90 -10.68
N PHE A 134 6.29 -2.76 -10.18
CA PHE A 134 5.44 -1.86 -10.91
C PHE A 134 6.28 -0.91 -11.80
N GLY A 135 5.91 -0.81 -13.07
CA GLY A 135 6.51 0.14 -14.01
C GLY A 135 7.87 -0.29 -14.58
N VAL A 136 8.23 -1.57 -14.49
CA VAL A 136 9.42 -2.16 -15.14
C VAL A 136 9.03 -3.02 -16.35
N ARG A 137 9.97 -3.31 -17.24
CA ARG A 137 9.73 -4.16 -18.41
C ARG A 137 9.88 -5.63 -18.03
N GLY A 138 9.02 -6.49 -18.58
CA GLY A 138 9.16 -7.95 -18.48
C GLY A 138 8.50 -8.57 -17.25
N GLU A 139 7.53 -7.87 -16.66
CA GLU A 139 6.67 -8.37 -15.59
C GLU A 139 5.20 -8.26 -15.95
#